data_AF-A0A914XIZ2-F1
#
_entry.id   AF-A0A914XIZ2-F1
#
_cell.length_a   1.000
_cell.length_b   1.000
_cell.length_c   1.000
_cell.angle_alpha   90.00
_cell.angle_beta   90.00
_cell.angle_gamma   90.00
#
_symmetry.space_group_name_H-M   'P 1'
#
loop_
_entity.id
_entity.type
_entity.pdbx_description
1 polymer ?
#
loop_
_entity_poly.entity_id
_entity_poly.type
_entity_poly.pdbx_seq_one_letter_code
_entity_poly.pdbx_strand_id
1 'polypeptide(L)'
;MPKHPGTVFHTFFADAFPGFSGGLRTQEHSQKWQQLEDAQKKEYTQQYHEKLVDYRQKLQEWREKMKDGGHEKMAAILEFGKGWRSSTYAPEARHDQAFRQLASENEKPKYPTPAFNRFRQHISSVSPEVVKVQECRRLWSNLSTDEQKKYKDAFHAEYVVYRQKMQDWKAQLIADGRKGVVNKLESVYNRVPPPFVFDKPTYPVRPIDRFRAETSTENDEDILSENHWVSMWKKLSPAEKKKYTEPFKADMVEYREELAEWKRNMIVNGHEELMNFQLRSRYSRENAKIA
;
A
#
# COMPACT_ATOMS: atom_id res chain seq x y z
N MET A 1 -19.86 7.36 -21.50
CA MET A 1 -18.73 8.29 -21.68
C MET A 1 -18.26 8.20 -23.13
N PRO A 2 -18.30 9.30 -23.90
CA PRO A 2 -17.71 9.34 -25.22
C PRO A 2 -16.21 9.01 -25.17
N LYS A 3 -15.68 8.34 -26.20
CA LYS A 3 -14.25 8.01 -26.29
C LYS A 3 -13.51 9.13 -27.01
N HIS A 4 -12.33 9.50 -26.52
CA HIS A 4 -11.48 10.49 -27.18
C HIS A 4 -11.11 9.99 -28.59
N PRO A 5 -11.18 10.83 -29.63
CA PRO A 5 -10.74 10.44 -30.96
C PRO A 5 -9.23 10.13 -30.95
N GLY A 6 -8.80 9.10 -31.68
CA GLY A 6 -7.36 8.84 -31.83
C GLY A 6 -6.62 10.06 -32.40
N THR A 7 -5.32 10.19 -32.16
CA THR A 7 -4.52 11.32 -32.71
C THR A 7 -4.57 11.36 -34.24
N VAL A 8 -4.08 12.44 -34.86
CA VAL A 8 -3.97 12.58 -36.33
C VAL A 8 -3.39 11.32 -36.99
N PHE A 9 -2.31 10.77 -36.43
CA PHE A 9 -1.70 9.52 -36.89
C PHE A 9 -2.64 8.32 -36.81
N HIS A 10 -3.48 8.21 -35.77
CA HIS A 10 -4.46 7.14 -35.68
C HIS A 10 -5.58 7.29 -36.71
N THR A 11 -5.94 8.52 -37.08
CA THR A 11 -6.91 8.77 -38.16
C THR A 11 -6.34 8.30 -39.50
N PHE A 12 -5.11 8.67 -39.83
CA PHE A 12 -4.40 8.13 -40.99
C PHE A 12 -4.31 6.61 -40.93
N PHE A 13 -3.91 6.06 -39.79
CA PHE A 13 -3.70 4.63 -39.64
C PHE A 13 -4.98 3.83 -39.89
N ALA A 14 -6.12 4.28 -39.34
CA ALA A 14 -7.40 3.62 -39.53
C ALA A 14 -7.86 3.64 -41.00
N ASP A 15 -7.51 4.68 -41.74
CA ASP A 15 -7.86 4.88 -43.15
C ASP A 15 -6.93 4.08 -44.09
N ALA A 16 -5.62 4.13 -43.86
CA ALA A 16 -4.62 3.45 -44.67
C ALA A 16 -4.56 1.94 -44.43
N PHE A 17 -5.07 1.45 -43.29
CA PHE A 17 -5.03 0.04 -42.90
C PHE A 17 -6.38 -0.45 -42.36
N PRO A 18 -7.44 -0.44 -43.19
CA PRO A 18 -8.76 -0.89 -42.76
C PRO A 18 -8.71 -2.38 -42.37
N GLY A 19 -9.22 -2.71 -41.19
CA GLY A 19 -9.26 -4.08 -40.66
C GLY A 19 -8.11 -4.44 -39.69
N PHE A 20 -7.10 -3.59 -39.52
CA PHE A 20 -6.05 -3.82 -38.53
C PHE A 20 -6.49 -3.39 -37.13
N SER A 21 -6.78 -4.36 -36.26
CA SER A 21 -7.26 -4.11 -34.88
C SER A 21 -6.19 -4.34 -33.79
N GLY A 22 -4.91 -4.49 -34.16
CA GLY A 22 -3.82 -4.82 -33.24
C GLY A 22 -2.98 -3.63 -32.77
N GLY A 23 -2.59 -3.62 -31.48
CA GLY A 23 -1.77 -2.57 -30.85
C GLY A 23 -0.28 -2.53 -31.24
N LEU A 24 0.14 -3.28 -32.26
CA LEU A 24 1.52 -3.25 -32.76
C LEU A 24 1.67 -2.16 -33.82
N ARG A 25 2.23 -1.03 -33.39
CA ARG A 25 2.81 -0.05 -34.32
C ARG A 25 4.04 -0.71 -34.96
N THR A 26 3.93 -1.10 -36.23
CA THR A 26 5.10 -1.53 -36.99
C THR A 26 5.90 -0.29 -37.41
N GLN A 27 7.21 -0.44 -37.55
CA GLN A 27 8.10 0.61 -38.04
C GLN A 27 7.66 1.13 -39.42
N GLU A 28 7.09 0.24 -40.24
CA GLU A 28 6.54 0.52 -41.57
C GLU A 28 5.40 1.55 -41.55
N HIS A 29 4.50 1.48 -40.56
CA HIS A 29 3.40 2.45 -40.45
C HIS A 29 3.90 3.87 -40.14
N SER A 30 4.94 3.98 -39.31
CA SER A 30 5.55 5.28 -38.99
C SER A 30 6.29 5.85 -40.20
N GLN A 31 6.96 5.01 -40.99
CA GLN A 31 7.65 5.42 -42.20
C GLN A 31 6.67 5.94 -43.26
N LYS A 32 5.56 5.22 -43.49
CA LYS A 32 4.51 5.66 -44.42
C LYS A 32 3.91 7.02 -44.03
N TRP A 33 3.69 7.26 -42.74
CA TRP A 33 3.27 8.58 -42.26
C TRP A 33 4.31 9.68 -42.49
N GLN A 34 5.60 9.39 -42.29
CA GLN A 34 6.66 10.36 -42.55
C GLN A 34 6.76 10.74 -44.02
N GLN A 35 6.54 9.77 -44.93
CA GLN A 35 6.55 9.94 -46.38
C GLN A 35 5.36 10.72 -46.95
N LEU A 36 4.27 10.91 -46.19
CA LEU A 36 3.16 11.74 -46.64
C LEU A 36 3.58 13.20 -46.82
N GLU A 37 3.05 13.83 -47.85
CA GLU A 37 3.21 15.25 -48.07
C GLU A 37 2.44 16.06 -47.00
N ASP A 38 2.89 17.29 -46.77
CA ASP A 38 2.26 18.18 -45.77
C ASP A 38 0.80 18.48 -46.11
N ALA A 39 0.43 18.51 -47.40
CA ALA A 39 -0.95 18.67 -47.84
C ALA A 39 -1.85 17.51 -47.35
N GLN A 40 -1.38 16.27 -47.43
CA GLN A 40 -2.11 15.08 -46.98
C GLN A 40 -2.18 15.03 -45.44
N LYS A 41 -1.09 15.38 -44.76
CA LYS A 41 -1.07 15.50 -43.29
C LYS A 41 -2.05 16.56 -42.80
N LYS A 42 -2.23 17.66 -43.53
CA LYS A 42 -3.18 18.73 -43.23
C LYS A 42 -4.63 18.24 -43.29
N GLU A 43 -4.96 17.39 -44.28
CA GLU A 43 -6.29 16.79 -44.39
C GLU A 43 -6.62 15.90 -43.17
N TYR A 44 -5.73 14.98 -42.81
CA TYR A 44 -5.93 14.16 -41.60
C TYR A 44 -5.98 14.99 -40.31
N THR A 45 -5.24 16.10 -40.28
CA THR A 45 -5.30 17.05 -39.17
C THR A 45 -6.68 17.69 -39.09
N GLN A 46 -7.25 18.13 -40.21
CA GLN A 46 -8.61 18.68 -40.26
C GLN A 46 -9.65 17.66 -39.81
N GLN A 47 -9.61 16.43 -40.34
CA GLN A 47 -10.52 15.35 -39.93
C GLN A 47 -10.44 15.05 -38.42
N TYR A 48 -9.23 15.10 -37.84
CA TYR A 48 -9.05 14.96 -36.40
C TYR A 48 -9.68 16.10 -35.61
N HIS A 49 -9.57 17.34 -36.08
CA HIS A 49 -10.19 18.50 -35.44
C HIS A 49 -11.73 18.43 -35.48
N GLU A 50 -12.30 18.01 -36.61
CA GLU A 50 -13.75 17.79 -36.73
C GLU A 50 -14.24 16.71 -35.76
N LYS A 51 -13.53 15.58 -35.68
CA LYS A 51 -13.81 14.52 -34.69
C LYS A 51 -13.65 15.00 -33.24
N LEU A 52 -12.71 15.91 -32.98
CA LEU A 52 -12.52 16.52 -31.66
C LEU A 52 -13.69 17.44 -31.28
N VAL A 53 -14.22 18.21 -32.22
CA VAL A 53 -15.39 19.07 -32.00
C VAL A 53 -16.60 18.21 -31.65
N ASP A 54 -16.89 17.19 -32.46
CA ASP A 54 -17.97 16.21 -32.19
C ASP A 54 -17.79 15.51 -30.82
N TYR A 55 -16.56 15.08 -30.50
CA TYR A 55 -16.27 14.50 -29.19
C TYR A 55 -16.53 15.46 -28.04
N ARG A 56 -16.14 16.74 -28.17
CA ARG A 56 -16.37 17.76 -27.13
C ARG A 56 -17.87 17.99 -26.91
N GLN A 57 -18.64 18.08 -27.99
CA GLN A 57 -20.09 18.22 -27.92
C GLN A 57 -20.72 17.01 -27.21
N LYS A 58 -20.42 15.79 -27.65
CA LYS A 58 -20.90 14.55 -27.01
C LYS A 58 -20.48 14.47 -25.55
N LEU A 59 -19.28 14.93 -25.21
CA LEU A 59 -18.78 14.94 -23.83
C LEU A 59 -19.57 15.92 -22.98
N GLN A 60 -19.94 17.09 -23.51
CA GLN A 60 -20.78 18.06 -22.83
C GLN A 60 -22.20 17.53 -22.61
N GLU A 61 -22.85 16.97 -23.63
CA GLU A 61 -24.16 16.33 -23.50
C GLU A 61 -24.14 15.20 -22.46
N TRP A 62 -23.09 14.38 -22.47
CA TRP A 62 -22.89 13.33 -21.47
C TRP A 62 -22.72 13.90 -20.06
N ARG A 63 -22.04 15.05 -19.87
CA ARG A 63 -21.91 15.70 -18.56
C ARG A 63 -23.25 16.18 -18.03
N GLU A 64 -24.04 16.87 -18.85
CA GLU A 64 -25.36 17.37 -18.42
C GLU A 64 -26.26 16.20 -18.03
N LYS A 65 -26.29 15.11 -18.83
CA LYS A 65 -27.02 13.89 -18.48
C LYS A 65 -26.60 13.27 -17.13
N MET A 66 -25.31 13.38 -16.77
CA MET A 66 -24.81 12.83 -15.49
C MET A 66 -25.12 13.75 -14.30
N LYS A 67 -25.25 15.06 -14.52
CA LYS A 67 -25.72 16.01 -13.49
C LYS A 67 -27.17 15.74 -13.14
N ASP A 68 -28.03 15.62 -14.15
CA ASP A 68 -29.47 15.36 -13.97
C ASP A 68 -29.74 14.04 -13.22
N GLY A 69 -28.84 13.06 -13.37
CA GLY A 69 -28.92 11.77 -12.67
C GLY A 69 -28.29 11.72 -11.27
N GLY A 70 -27.82 12.83 -10.70
CA GLY A 70 -27.15 12.86 -9.39
C GLY A 70 -25.78 12.16 -9.37
N HIS A 71 -25.19 11.92 -10.55
CA HIS A 71 -23.90 11.25 -10.72
C HIS A 71 -22.75 12.22 -10.96
N GLU A 72 -22.88 13.47 -10.50
CA GLU A 72 -21.87 14.54 -10.66
C GLU A 72 -20.47 14.11 -10.20
N LYS A 73 -20.40 13.38 -9.08
CA LYS A 73 -19.13 12.82 -8.58
C LYS A 73 -18.53 11.81 -9.55
N MET A 74 -19.34 10.95 -10.19
CA MET A 74 -18.86 9.98 -11.18
C MET A 74 -18.47 10.63 -12.50
N ALA A 75 -19.18 11.69 -12.93
CA ALA A 75 -18.79 12.50 -14.08
C ALA A 75 -17.43 13.17 -13.86
N ALA A 76 -17.24 13.80 -12.69
CA ALA A 76 -15.94 14.34 -12.30
C ALA A 76 -14.86 13.25 -12.20
N ILE A 77 -15.16 12.10 -11.59
CA ILE A 77 -14.22 10.97 -11.46
C ILE A 77 -13.80 10.40 -12.82
N LEU A 78 -14.69 10.36 -13.81
CA LEU A 78 -14.40 9.81 -15.14
C LEU A 78 -13.71 10.84 -16.06
N GLU A 79 -14.07 12.12 -15.94
CA GLU A 79 -13.46 13.22 -16.68
C GLU A 79 -12.03 13.53 -16.19
N PHE A 80 -11.86 13.61 -14.87
CA PHE A 80 -10.55 13.67 -14.23
C PHE A 80 -9.94 12.27 -14.06
N GLY A 81 -10.51 11.23 -14.69
CA GLY A 81 -10.26 9.79 -14.53
C GLY A 81 -8.87 9.26 -14.89
N LYS A 82 -7.88 10.15 -15.02
CA LYS A 82 -6.49 9.82 -14.67
C LYS A 82 -6.22 9.95 -13.15
N GLY A 83 -7.23 10.25 -12.33
CA GLY A 83 -7.05 10.72 -10.96
C GLY A 83 -7.70 9.91 -9.84
N TRP A 84 -8.35 8.76 -10.09
CA TRP A 84 -8.75 7.84 -9.00
C TRP A 84 -8.27 6.39 -9.17
N ARG A 85 -8.24 5.83 -10.39
CA ARG A 85 -7.45 4.61 -10.68
C ARG A 85 -6.00 4.87 -11.11
N SER A 86 -5.66 6.14 -11.36
CA SER A 86 -4.29 6.63 -11.54
C SER A 86 -3.98 7.78 -10.56
N SER A 87 -4.70 7.81 -9.42
CA SER A 87 -4.34 8.64 -8.27
C SER A 87 -3.05 8.12 -7.66
N THR A 88 -1.92 8.78 -7.94
CA THR A 88 -0.58 8.52 -7.37
C THR A 88 0.06 7.15 -7.64
N TYR A 89 -0.69 6.06 -7.69
CA TYR A 89 -0.18 4.71 -7.71
C TYR A 89 0.04 4.08 -9.10
N ALA A 90 -0.39 4.63 -10.23
CA ALA A 90 -0.24 3.92 -11.52
C ALA A 90 1.11 4.16 -12.22
N PRO A 91 1.64 5.39 -12.32
CA PRO A 91 3.05 5.60 -12.68
C PRO A 91 3.96 5.03 -11.60
N GLU A 92 3.62 5.25 -10.32
CA GLU A 92 4.34 4.62 -9.23
C GLU A 92 4.29 3.10 -9.30
N ALA A 93 3.18 2.44 -9.66
CA ALA A 93 3.13 0.97 -9.78
C ALA A 93 3.93 0.44 -10.97
N ARG A 94 4.00 1.17 -12.09
CA ARG A 94 4.90 0.78 -13.21
C ARG A 94 6.36 1.02 -12.86
N HIS A 95 6.68 2.15 -12.23
CA HIS A 95 8.01 2.41 -11.67
C HIS A 95 8.34 1.43 -10.55
N ASP A 96 7.38 1.01 -9.73
CA ASP A 96 7.51 0.06 -8.64
C ASP A 96 7.65 -1.36 -9.19
N GLN A 97 7.02 -1.69 -10.32
CA GLN A 97 7.21 -2.96 -11.02
C GLN A 97 8.59 -3.03 -11.68
N ALA A 98 9.00 -1.99 -12.43
CA ALA A 98 10.35 -1.90 -12.99
C ALA A 98 11.42 -1.88 -11.88
N PHE A 99 11.12 -1.22 -10.76
CA PHE A 99 11.97 -1.21 -9.58
C PHE A 99 12.01 -2.57 -8.87
N ARG A 100 10.89 -3.28 -8.76
CA ARG A 100 10.81 -4.66 -8.25
C ARG A 100 11.56 -5.63 -9.16
N GLN A 101 11.52 -5.43 -10.48
CA GLN A 101 12.29 -6.19 -11.47
C GLN A 101 13.79 -5.92 -11.30
N LEU A 102 14.21 -4.65 -11.25
CA LEU A 102 15.62 -4.29 -10.99
C LEU A 102 16.11 -4.80 -9.62
N ALA A 103 15.26 -4.75 -8.59
CA ALA A 103 15.59 -5.32 -7.29
C ALA A 103 15.67 -6.86 -7.33
N SER A 104 14.85 -7.50 -8.17
CA SER A 104 14.85 -8.95 -8.40
C SER A 104 16.10 -9.40 -9.18
N GLU A 105 16.52 -8.63 -10.18
CA GLU A 105 17.66 -8.94 -11.05
C GLU A 105 19.01 -8.86 -10.31
N ASN A 106 19.12 -7.96 -9.32
CA ASN A 106 20.36 -7.80 -8.52
C ASN A 106 20.33 -8.60 -7.21
N GLU A 107 19.61 -9.72 -7.18
CA GLU A 107 19.55 -10.64 -6.03
C GLU A 107 19.31 -9.94 -4.68
N LYS A 108 18.37 -8.99 -4.62
CA LYS A 108 18.05 -8.28 -3.38
C LYS A 108 17.89 -9.28 -2.22
N PRO A 109 18.58 -9.06 -1.08
CA PRO A 109 18.45 -9.93 0.08
C PRO A 109 16.97 -10.13 0.45
N LYS A 110 16.59 -11.39 0.69
CA LYS A 110 15.21 -11.74 1.07
C LYS A 110 14.98 -11.42 2.54
N TYR A 111 13.81 -10.86 2.82
CA TYR A 111 13.39 -10.60 4.20
C TYR A 111 13.24 -11.93 4.95
N PRO A 112 13.76 -12.04 6.19
CA PRO A 112 13.69 -13.29 6.94
C PRO A 112 12.25 -13.64 7.27
N THR A 113 11.95 -14.93 7.36
CA THR A 113 10.57 -15.37 7.60
C THR A 113 10.14 -14.98 9.02
N PRO A 114 9.04 -14.21 9.19
CA PRO A 114 8.54 -13.81 10.50
C PRO A 114 8.21 -15.00 11.40
N ALA A 115 8.32 -14.82 12.72
CA ALA A 115 8.11 -15.86 13.73
C ALA A 115 6.80 -16.65 13.52
N PHE A 116 5.67 -15.96 13.35
CA PHE A 116 4.38 -16.60 13.09
C PHE A 116 4.37 -17.44 11.80
N ASN A 117 5.03 -16.97 10.73
CA ASN A 117 5.08 -17.71 9.48
C ASN A 117 5.95 -18.97 9.60
N ARG A 118 7.02 -18.93 10.41
CA ARG A 118 7.82 -20.12 10.76
C ARG A 118 6.98 -21.13 11.54
N PHE A 119 6.26 -20.66 12.55
CA PHE A 119 5.34 -21.50 13.30
C PHE A 119 4.29 -22.12 12.38
N ARG A 120 3.67 -21.34 11.50
CA ARG A 120 2.71 -21.85 10.52
C ARG A 120 3.33 -22.92 9.61
N GLN A 121 4.56 -22.72 9.14
CA GLN A 121 5.28 -23.73 8.35
C GLN A 121 5.54 -25.00 9.17
N HIS A 122 5.93 -24.87 10.44
CA HIS A 122 6.12 -25.98 11.36
C HIS A 122 4.82 -26.77 11.58
N ILE A 123 3.72 -26.08 11.92
CA ILE A 123 2.39 -26.70 12.08
C ILE A 123 1.91 -27.34 10.79
N SER A 124 2.12 -26.70 9.64
CA SER A 124 1.75 -27.28 8.34
C SER A 124 2.52 -28.57 8.03
N SER A 125 3.73 -28.73 8.60
CA SER A 125 4.56 -29.93 8.44
C SER A 125 4.14 -31.06 9.38
N VAL A 126 3.70 -30.71 10.60
CA VAL A 126 3.29 -31.69 11.64
C VAL A 126 1.83 -32.11 11.47
N SER A 127 0.95 -31.16 11.15
CA SER A 127 -0.49 -31.35 11.01
C SER A 127 -0.99 -30.64 9.74
N PRO A 128 -0.84 -31.28 8.56
CA PRO A 128 -1.23 -30.71 7.27
C PRO A 128 -2.73 -30.42 7.15
N GLU A 129 -3.56 -30.88 8.10
CA GLU A 129 -5.00 -30.63 8.12
C GLU A 129 -5.36 -29.25 8.75
N VAL A 130 -4.42 -28.63 9.48
CA VAL A 130 -4.59 -27.36 10.21
C VAL A 130 -4.14 -26.14 9.36
N VAL A 131 -4.29 -26.18 8.04
CA VAL A 131 -3.76 -25.13 7.14
C VAL A 131 -4.51 -23.79 7.23
N LYS A 132 -5.73 -23.79 7.80
CA LYS A 132 -6.53 -22.57 7.89
C LYS A 132 -5.79 -21.55 8.77
N VAL A 133 -5.50 -20.39 8.20
CA VAL A 133 -4.72 -19.32 8.83
C VAL A 133 -5.31 -18.88 10.18
N GLN A 134 -6.64 -18.91 10.32
CA GLN A 134 -7.35 -18.58 11.56
C GLN A 134 -7.01 -19.56 12.69
N GLU A 135 -6.95 -20.85 12.39
CA GLU A 135 -6.64 -21.88 13.39
C GLU A 135 -5.16 -21.80 13.80
N CYS A 136 -4.26 -21.58 12.84
CA CYS A 136 -2.86 -21.28 13.16
C CYS A 136 -2.71 -20.04 14.06
N ARG A 137 -3.53 -18.99 13.87
CA ARG A 137 -3.51 -17.81 14.75
C ARG A 137 -3.97 -18.16 16.17
N ARG A 138 -5.02 -18.96 16.30
CA ARG A 138 -5.53 -19.45 17.60
C ARG A 138 -4.49 -20.30 18.33
N LEU A 139 -3.85 -21.22 17.63
CA LEU A 139 -2.77 -22.03 18.19
C LEU A 139 -1.58 -21.18 18.61
N TRP A 140 -1.18 -20.21 17.77
CA TRP A 140 -0.09 -19.28 18.10
C TRP A 140 -0.39 -18.44 19.35
N SER A 141 -1.62 -17.93 19.51
CA SER A 141 -2.00 -17.17 20.71
C SER A 141 -2.03 -18.03 21.97
N ASN A 142 -2.23 -19.35 21.83
CA ASN A 142 -2.25 -20.29 22.95
C ASN A 142 -0.86 -20.83 23.31
N LEU A 143 0.17 -20.58 22.49
CA LEU A 143 1.55 -20.93 22.84
C LEU A 143 2.01 -20.13 24.05
N SER A 144 2.77 -20.79 24.93
CA SER A 144 3.45 -20.12 26.03
C SER A 144 4.44 -19.07 25.51
N THR A 145 4.76 -18.08 26.35
CA THR A 145 5.75 -17.04 26.04
C THR A 145 7.09 -17.65 25.63
N ASP A 146 7.53 -18.73 26.29
CA ASP A 146 8.79 -19.41 26.02
C ASP A 146 8.79 -20.13 24.66
N GLU A 147 7.66 -20.71 24.26
CA GLU A 147 7.54 -21.35 22.94
C GLU A 147 7.53 -20.31 21.82
N GLN A 148 6.78 -19.21 21.99
CA GLN A 148 6.80 -18.11 21.03
C GLN A 148 8.21 -17.49 20.94
N LYS A 149 8.93 -17.42 22.06
CA LYS A 149 10.28 -16.86 22.14
C LYS A 149 11.25 -17.58 21.19
N LYS A 150 11.18 -18.91 21.08
CA LYS A 150 12.05 -19.68 20.15
C LYS A 150 11.93 -19.20 18.70
N TYR A 151 10.71 -18.98 18.22
CA TYR A 151 10.47 -18.49 16.85
C TYR A 151 10.84 -17.02 16.68
N LYS A 152 10.63 -16.20 17.72
CA LYS A 152 11.07 -14.81 17.74
C LYS A 152 12.59 -14.74 17.68
N ASP A 153 13.31 -15.44 18.54
CA ASP A 153 14.78 -15.45 18.60
C ASP A 153 15.39 -15.89 17.26
N ALA A 154 14.84 -16.94 16.65
CA ALA A 154 15.27 -17.39 15.33
C ALA A 154 15.09 -16.30 14.24
N PHE A 155 13.95 -15.62 14.25
CA PHE A 155 13.72 -14.48 13.36
C PHE A 155 14.69 -13.32 13.63
N HIS A 156 15.00 -13.02 14.90
CA HIS A 156 15.96 -11.98 15.27
C HIS A 156 17.36 -12.28 14.74
N ALA A 157 17.86 -13.51 14.97
CA ALA A 157 19.19 -13.92 14.51
C ALA A 157 19.33 -13.76 12.99
N GLU A 158 18.32 -14.19 12.23
CA GLU A 158 18.31 -14.03 10.78
C GLU A 158 18.13 -12.57 10.32
N TYR A 159 17.40 -11.76 11.08
CA TYR A 159 17.22 -10.34 10.79
C TYR A 159 18.52 -9.55 10.89
N VAL A 160 19.36 -9.85 11.88
CA VAL A 160 20.69 -9.24 11.99
C VAL A 160 21.51 -9.52 10.73
N VAL A 161 21.53 -10.76 10.25
CA VAL A 161 22.23 -11.15 9.02
C VAL A 161 21.63 -10.48 7.78
N TYR A 162 20.30 -10.47 7.68
CA TYR A 162 19.58 -9.79 6.60
C TYR A 162 19.93 -8.31 6.51
N ARG A 163 20.04 -7.64 7.65
CA ARG A 163 20.37 -6.22 7.74
C ARG A 163 21.76 -5.93 7.17
N GLN A 164 22.75 -6.73 7.55
CA GLN A 164 24.11 -6.60 7.01
C GLN A 164 24.11 -6.79 5.50
N LYS A 165 23.49 -7.88 5.01
CA LYS A 165 23.36 -8.14 3.57
C LYS A 165 22.66 -7.01 2.83
N MET A 166 21.63 -6.41 3.41
CA MET A 166 20.93 -5.26 2.83
C MET A 166 21.79 -4.00 2.77
N GLN A 167 22.64 -3.77 3.77
CA GLN A 167 23.60 -2.66 3.76
C GLN A 167 24.65 -2.85 2.67
N ASP A 168 25.26 -4.04 2.61
CA ASP A 168 26.26 -4.38 1.61
C ASP A 168 25.68 -4.25 0.19
N TRP A 169 24.48 -4.78 -0.02
CA TRP A 169 23.75 -4.68 -1.28
C TRP A 169 23.44 -3.21 -1.68
N LYS A 170 23.04 -2.37 -0.73
CA LYS A 170 22.84 -0.93 -0.99
C LYS A 170 24.16 -0.25 -1.36
N ALA A 171 25.24 -0.57 -0.65
CA ALA A 171 26.57 -0.01 -0.93
C ALA A 171 27.04 -0.40 -2.34
N GLN A 172 26.83 -1.66 -2.73
CA GLN A 172 27.10 -2.14 -4.08
C GLN A 172 26.29 -1.38 -5.14
N LEU A 173 24.98 -1.21 -4.95
CA LEU A 173 24.16 -0.42 -5.88
C LEU A 173 24.65 1.03 -6.02
N ILE A 174 25.15 1.63 -4.94
CA ILE A 174 25.72 2.99 -5.00
C ILE A 174 27.02 2.98 -5.80
N ALA A 175 27.89 1.99 -5.58
CA ALA A 175 29.14 1.83 -6.33
C ALA A 175 28.89 1.63 -7.83
N ASP A 176 27.83 0.90 -8.19
CA ASP A 176 27.40 0.69 -9.58
C ASP A 176 26.71 1.92 -10.22
N GLY A 177 26.73 3.08 -9.55
CA GLY A 177 26.10 4.32 -10.03
C GLY A 177 24.57 4.34 -9.91
N ARG A 178 23.95 3.38 -9.23
CA ARG A 178 22.49 3.22 -9.12
C ARG A 178 21.91 3.85 -7.85
N LYS A 179 22.50 4.94 -7.37
CA LYS A 179 22.06 5.67 -6.15
C LYS A 179 20.56 6.04 -6.15
N GLY A 180 20.00 6.35 -7.33
CA GLY A 180 18.56 6.65 -7.46
C GLY A 180 17.65 5.49 -7.03
N VAL A 181 18.07 4.24 -7.24
CA VAL A 181 17.35 3.04 -6.79
C VAL A 181 17.36 2.98 -5.27
N VAL A 182 18.51 3.20 -4.63
CA VAL A 182 18.62 3.21 -3.17
C VAL A 182 17.75 4.29 -2.54
N ASN A 183 17.78 5.52 -3.08
CA ASN A 183 16.94 6.62 -2.59
C ASN A 183 15.44 6.31 -2.70
N LYS A 184 15.02 5.71 -3.82
CA LYS A 184 13.62 5.30 -4.00
C LYS A 184 13.24 4.19 -3.03
N LEU A 185 14.12 3.20 -2.83
CA LEU A 185 13.96 2.12 -1.85
C LEU A 185 13.71 2.69 -0.46
N GLU A 186 14.56 3.60 -0.03
CA GLU A 186 14.46 4.24 1.29
C GLU A 186 13.21 5.11 1.42
N SER A 187 12.81 5.81 0.35
CA SER A 187 11.55 6.57 0.37
C SER A 187 10.32 5.69 0.58
N VAL A 188 10.32 4.46 0.06
CA VAL A 188 9.24 3.49 0.24
C VAL A 188 9.28 2.89 1.64
N TYR A 189 10.46 2.44 2.09
CA TYR A 189 10.62 1.84 3.41
C TYR A 189 10.45 2.84 4.57
N ASN A 190 10.81 4.11 4.38
CA ASN A 190 10.61 5.13 5.41
C ASN A 190 9.13 5.53 5.58
N ARG A 191 8.27 5.26 4.58
CA ARG A 191 6.82 5.49 4.66
C ARG A 191 6.08 4.36 5.34
N VAL A 192 6.56 3.13 5.18
CA VAL A 192 5.94 1.93 5.76
C VAL A 192 6.90 1.37 6.80
N PRO A 193 6.69 1.60 8.11
CA PRO A 193 7.52 0.97 9.12
C PRO A 193 7.50 -0.56 8.89
N PRO A 194 8.61 -1.26 9.16
CA PRO A 194 8.66 -2.71 9.01
C PRO A 194 7.41 -3.32 9.67
N PRO A 195 6.68 -4.22 8.99
CA PRO A 195 5.41 -4.76 9.51
C PRO A 195 5.58 -5.49 10.85
N PHE A 196 6.81 -5.79 11.24
CA PHE A 196 7.18 -6.33 12.54
C PHE A 196 8.28 -5.46 13.12
N VAL A 197 7.87 -4.53 13.97
CA VAL A 197 8.79 -3.78 14.82
C VAL A 197 8.93 -4.61 16.10
N PHE A 198 10.10 -5.19 16.31
CA PHE A 198 10.39 -6.17 17.37
C PHE A 198 9.97 -5.68 18.74
N ASP A 199 9.17 -6.50 19.44
CA ASP A 199 8.70 -6.26 20.81
C ASP A 199 8.18 -4.84 21.06
N LYS A 200 7.69 -4.20 19.99
CA LYS A 200 7.02 -2.92 20.10
C LYS A 200 5.76 -3.14 20.93
N PRO A 201 5.57 -2.37 22.02
CA PRO A 201 4.36 -2.45 22.81
C PRO A 201 3.13 -2.37 21.92
N THR A 202 2.15 -3.23 22.18
CA THR A 202 0.89 -3.23 21.44
C THR A 202 0.03 -2.09 21.93
N TYR A 203 -0.64 -1.41 21.00
CA TYR A 203 -1.57 -0.35 21.39
C TYR A 203 -2.71 -0.94 22.24
N PRO A 204 -3.08 -0.31 23.37
CA PRO A 204 -4.14 -0.82 24.22
C PRO A 204 -5.46 -1.01 23.49
N VAL A 205 -6.20 -2.05 23.86
CA VAL A 205 -7.49 -2.37 23.23
C VAL A 205 -8.45 -1.20 23.43
N ARG A 206 -8.95 -0.63 22.33
CA ARG A 206 -9.80 0.57 22.39
C ARG A 206 -11.10 0.25 23.13
N PRO A 207 -11.73 1.25 23.80
CA PRO A 207 -12.96 1.02 24.55
C PRO A 207 -14.08 0.35 23.74
N ILE A 208 -14.25 0.75 22.47
CA ILE A 208 -15.25 0.14 21.57
C ILE A 208 -14.91 -1.31 21.20
N ASP A 209 -13.63 -1.66 21.07
CA ASP A 209 -13.21 -3.03 20.76
C ASP A 209 -13.41 -3.95 21.98
N ARG A 210 -13.17 -3.44 23.19
CA ARG A 210 -13.49 -4.15 24.44
C ARG A 210 -15.01 -4.38 24.57
N PHE A 211 -15.80 -3.34 24.30
CA PHE A 211 -17.26 -3.44 24.28
C PHE A 211 -17.75 -4.47 23.25
N ARG A 212 -17.18 -4.43 22.04
CA ARG A 212 -17.48 -5.41 20.99
C ARG A 212 -17.14 -6.83 21.44
N ALA A 213 -15.98 -7.04 22.04
CA ALA A 213 -15.57 -8.36 22.52
C ALA A 213 -16.48 -8.89 23.65
N GLU A 214 -16.98 -8.02 24.52
CA GLU A 214 -17.90 -8.40 25.60
C GLU A 214 -19.33 -8.65 25.08
N THR A 215 -19.77 -7.89 24.08
CA THR A 215 -21.17 -7.92 23.59
C THR A 215 -21.37 -8.91 22.46
N SER A 216 -20.32 -9.29 21.73
CA SER A 216 -20.39 -10.29 20.67
C SER A 216 -20.65 -11.65 21.30
N THR A 217 -21.75 -12.30 20.93
CA THR A 217 -21.98 -13.69 21.31
C THR A 217 -21.23 -14.62 20.36
N GLU A 218 -20.89 -15.84 20.82
CA GLU A 218 -20.15 -16.83 20.01
C GLU A 218 -20.89 -17.26 18.73
N ASN A 219 -22.20 -16.98 18.64
CA ASN A 219 -23.06 -17.37 17.52
C ASN A 219 -23.46 -16.20 16.59
N ASP A 220 -22.88 -15.01 16.75
CA ASP A 220 -23.07 -13.91 15.79
C ASP A 220 -22.24 -14.19 14.51
N GLU A 221 -22.67 -15.19 13.73
CA GLU A 221 -22.10 -15.52 12.41
C GLU A 221 -22.33 -14.39 11.39
N ASP A 222 -23.30 -13.50 11.64
CA ASP A 222 -23.45 -12.26 10.91
C ASP A 222 -22.41 -11.25 11.42
N ILE A 223 -21.35 -11.05 10.62
CA ILE A 223 -20.36 -10.01 10.83
C ILE A 223 -21.06 -8.64 10.82
N LEU A 224 -21.49 -8.18 11.99
CA LEU A 224 -22.09 -6.87 12.16
C LEU A 224 -21.12 -5.80 11.62
N SER A 225 -21.62 -4.96 10.72
CA SER A 225 -20.81 -3.90 10.09
C SER A 225 -20.21 -2.96 11.14
N GLU A 226 -19.07 -2.34 10.84
CA GLU A 226 -18.43 -1.36 11.73
C GLU A 226 -19.41 -0.25 12.17
N ASN A 227 -20.28 0.19 11.26
CA ASN A 227 -21.30 1.21 11.54
C ASN A 227 -22.32 0.75 12.59
N HIS A 228 -22.62 -0.55 12.64
CA HIS A 228 -23.52 -1.12 13.64
C HIS A 228 -22.93 -0.98 15.04
N TRP A 229 -21.67 -1.41 15.23
CA TRP A 229 -20.96 -1.29 16.50
C TRP A 229 -20.81 0.16 16.95
N VAL A 230 -20.49 1.07 16.04
CA VAL A 230 -20.43 2.51 16.32
C VAL A 230 -21.78 3.06 16.75
N SER A 231 -22.89 2.59 16.14
CA SER A 231 -24.25 3.00 16.52
C SER A 231 -24.62 2.51 17.92
N MET A 232 -24.37 1.24 18.24
CA MET A 232 -24.59 0.69 19.58
C MET A 232 -23.76 1.44 20.63
N TRP A 233 -22.47 1.64 20.37
CA TRP A 233 -21.56 2.39 21.24
C TRP A 233 -22.07 3.82 21.49
N LYS A 234 -22.60 4.51 20.46
CA LYS A 234 -23.16 5.86 20.63
C LYS A 234 -24.36 5.89 21.58
N LYS A 235 -25.21 4.86 21.56
CA LYS A 235 -26.41 4.75 22.40
C LYS A 235 -26.11 4.51 23.89
N LEU A 236 -24.93 3.99 24.23
CA LEU A 236 -24.52 3.80 25.62
C LEU A 236 -24.44 5.15 26.36
N SER A 237 -24.93 5.15 27.60
CA SER A 237 -24.79 6.27 28.52
C SER A 237 -23.32 6.52 28.89
N PRO A 238 -22.97 7.73 29.37
CA PRO A 238 -21.62 8.00 29.86
C PRO A 238 -21.17 7.06 30.98
N ALA A 239 -22.11 6.62 31.84
CA ALA A 239 -21.82 5.68 32.93
C ALA A 239 -21.44 4.30 32.41
N GLU A 240 -22.13 3.78 31.40
CA GLU A 240 -21.81 2.50 30.75
C GLU A 240 -20.50 2.56 29.97
N LYS A 241 -20.25 3.68 29.27
CA LYS A 241 -18.97 3.90 28.58
C LYS A 241 -17.79 3.93 29.55
N LYS A 242 -17.99 4.44 30.77
CA LYS A 242 -16.96 4.55 31.80
C LYS A 242 -16.30 3.20 32.08
N LYS A 243 -17.08 2.10 32.08
CA LYS A 243 -16.60 0.73 32.26
C LYS A 243 -15.46 0.35 31.29
N TYR A 244 -15.53 0.82 30.05
CA TYR A 244 -14.55 0.50 29.01
C TYR A 244 -13.46 1.56 28.87
N THR A 245 -13.76 2.83 29.19
CA THR A 245 -12.80 3.92 29.04
C THR A 245 -11.77 3.98 30.16
N GLU A 246 -12.13 3.62 31.40
CA GLU A 246 -11.17 3.68 32.52
C GLU A 246 -10.03 2.65 32.39
N PRO A 247 -10.28 1.36 32.08
CA PRO A 247 -9.20 0.41 31.82
C PRO A 247 -8.28 0.87 30.68
N PHE A 248 -8.87 1.35 29.59
CA PHE A 248 -8.08 1.88 28.47
C PHE A 248 -7.18 3.06 28.88
N LYS A 249 -7.63 3.95 29.77
CA LYS A 249 -6.78 5.05 30.26
C LYS A 249 -5.60 4.53 31.09
N ALA A 250 -5.83 3.54 31.95
CA ALA A 250 -4.77 2.90 32.74
C ALA A 250 -3.76 2.20 31.82
N ASP A 251 -4.22 1.35 30.89
CA ASP A 251 -3.35 0.67 29.92
C ASP A 251 -2.56 1.68 29.05
N MET A 252 -3.15 2.83 28.76
CA MET A 252 -2.49 3.89 27.98
C MET A 252 -1.34 4.56 28.71
N VAL A 253 -1.32 4.54 30.05
CA VAL A 253 -0.18 5.02 30.84
C VAL A 253 0.97 4.00 30.72
N GLU A 254 0.69 2.74 31.02
CA GLU A 254 1.65 1.64 30.91
C GLU A 254 2.24 1.53 29.49
N TYR A 255 1.38 1.50 28.47
CA TYR A 255 1.81 1.49 27.07
C TYR A 255 2.73 2.65 26.71
N ARG A 256 2.52 3.85 27.27
CA ARG A 256 3.39 5.00 26.98
C ARG A 256 4.77 4.83 27.62
N GLU A 257 4.84 4.28 28.82
CA GLU A 257 6.08 4.00 29.53
C GLU A 257 6.87 2.89 28.82
N GLU A 258 6.21 1.76 28.53
CA GLU A 258 6.79 0.66 27.75
C GLU A 258 7.27 1.16 26.38
N LEU A 259 6.47 1.98 25.69
CA LEU A 259 6.84 2.49 24.37
C LEU A 259 8.03 3.45 24.46
N ALA A 260 8.16 4.21 25.54
CA ALA A 260 9.31 5.09 25.77
C ALA A 260 10.58 4.30 26.07
N GLU A 261 10.50 3.24 26.88
CA GLU A 261 11.61 2.33 27.12
C GLU A 261 12.01 1.58 25.85
N TRP A 262 11.02 1.05 25.13
CA TRP A 262 11.24 0.38 23.86
C TRP A 262 11.97 1.29 22.87
N LYS A 263 11.57 2.57 22.75
CA LYS A 263 12.28 3.54 21.91
C LYS A 263 13.73 3.76 22.34
N ARG A 264 13.98 3.91 23.65
CA ARG A 264 15.34 4.04 24.20
C ARG A 264 16.18 2.82 23.81
N ASN A 265 15.65 1.62 23.99
CA ASN A 265 16.31 0.37 23.61
C ASN A 265 16.57 0.29 22.11
N MET A 266 15.66 0.77 21.26
CA MET A 266 15.92 0.82 19.82
C MET A 266 17.09 1.74 19.48
N ILE A 267 17.27 2.85 20.18
CA ILE A 267 18.36 3.79 19.89
C ILE A 267 19.69 3.26 20.41
N VAL A 268 19.73 2.79 21.66
CA VAL A 268 20.93 2.25 22.30
C VAL A 268 21.49 1.06 21.51
N ASN A 269 20.62 0.21 20.97
CA ASN A 269 21.03 -0.93 20.15
C ASN A 269 21.23 -0.58 18.66
N GLY A 270 21.19 0.71 18.29
CA GLY A 270 21.39 1.18 16.93
C GLY A 270 20.31 0.75 15.94
N HIS A 271 19.10 0.47 16.43
CA HIS A 271 17.88 0.08 15.70
C HIS A 271 16.91 1.24 15.45
N GLU A 272 17.43 2.46 15.33
CA GLU A 272 16.61 3.66 15.08
C GLU A 272 15.76 3.53 13.81
N GLU A 273 16.21 2.73 12.83
CA GLU A 273 15.50 2.50 11.58
C GLU A 273 14.13 1.84 11.73
N LEU A 274 13.92 1.13 12.84
CA LEU A 274 12.66 0.49 13.17
C LEU A 274 11.62 1.47 13.72
N MET A 275 12.07 2.66 14.13
CA MET A 275 11.18 3.75 14.50
C MET A 275 10.70 4.47 13.24
N ASN A 276 9.40 4.80 13.14
CA ASN A 276 8.94 5.60 12.01
C ASN A 276 9.56 7.03 12.05
N PHE A 277 9.60 7.72 10.91
CA PHE A 277 10.23 9.04 10.79
C PHE A 277 9.67 10.07 11.78
N GLN A 278 8.37 10.06 12.02
CA GLN A 278 7.72 10.97 12.97
C GLN A 278 8.19 10.72 14.41
N LEU A 279 8.39 9.45 14.78
CA LEU A 279 8.87 9.05 16.10
C LEU A 279 10.34 9.41 16.28
N ARG A 280 11.20 9.18 15.28
CA ARG A 280 12.60 9.65 15.29
C ARG A 280 12.69 11.15 15.45
N SER A 281 11.96 11.90 14.61
CA SER A 281 11.96 13.36 14.62
C SER A 281 11.46 13.97 15.94
N ARG A 282 10.48 13.34 16.61
CA ARG A 282 10.03 13.81 17.93
C ARG A 282 11.08 13.55 19.00
N TYR A 283 11.63 12.34 19.04
CA TYR A 283 12.63 11.97 20.03
C TYR A 283 13.92 12.80 19.91
N SER A 284 14.44 13.02 18.69
CA SER A 284 15.60 13.91 18.47
C SER A 284 15.33 15.34 18.95
N ARG A 285 14.10 15.85 18.78
CA ARG A 285 13.70 17.19 19.25
C ARG A 285 13.52 17.27 20.76
N GLU A 286 13.07 16.19 21.40
CA GLU A 286 12.91 16.12 22.86
C GLU A 286 14.28 16.04 23.54
N ASN A 287 15.21 15.22 23.03
CA ASN A 287 16.56 15.11 23.58
C ASN A 287 17.43 16.35 23.32
N ALA A 288 17.29 17.01 22.16
CA ALA A 288 18.01 18.26 21.87
C ALA A 288 17.57 19.45 22.73
N LYS A 289 16.52 19.31 23.55
CA LYS A 289 16.10 20.31 24.55
C LYS A 289 16.64 20.01 25.96
N ILE A 290 17.15 18.80 26.18
CA ILE A 290 17.64 18.32 27.47
C ILE A 290 19.19 18.41 27.51
N ALA A 291 19.83 18.44 26.35
CA ALA A 291 21.26 18.75 26.17
C ALA A 291 21.49 20.25 26.00
#